data_AF-A0A8C9IUK2-F1
#
_entry.id   AF-A0A8C9IUK2-F1
#
_cell.length_a   1.000
_cell.length_b   1.000
_cell.length_c   1.000
_cell.angle_alpha   90.00
_cell.angle_beta   90.00
_cell.angle_gamma   90.00
#
_symmetry.space_group_name_H-M   'P 1'
#
loop_
_entity.id
_entity.type
_entity.pdbx_description
1 polymer ?
#
loop_
_entity_poly.entity_id
_entity_poly.type
_entity_poly.pdbx_seq_one_letter_code
_entity_poly.pdbx_strand_id
1 'polypeptide(L)' 'MNRPAPVEISCENTRFLITHNPTNATLNKFPEKLKKYRVTTLVRVCDATYDKAPVEKEGIHQLFSFGFNEVLLAETNLT' A
#
# COMPACT_ATOMS: atom_id res chain seq x y z
N MET A 1 -17.79 -0.98 -10.21
CA MET A 1 -16.91 -2.16 -10.34
C MET A 1 -16.78 -2.83 -8.99
N ASN A 2 -16.94 -4.15 -8.92
CA ASN A 2 -16.66 -4.92 -7.71
C ASN A 2 -15.16 -4.88 -7.47
N ARG A 3 -14.72 -4.19 -6.42
CA ARG A 3 -13.31 -4.10 -6.05
C ARG A 3 -13.03 -5.27 -5.09
N PRO A 4 -12.17 -6.22 -5.47
CA PRO A 4 -11.76 -7.32 -4.59
C PRO A 4 -11.38 -6.83 -3.19
N ALA A 5 -11.66 -7.66 -2.19
CA ALA A 5 -11.17 -7.45 -0.84
C ALA A 5 -9.62 -7.44 -0.84
N PRO A 6 -8.98 -6.70 0.08
CA PRO A 6 -7.53 -6.78 0.25
C PRO A 6 -7.11 -8.22 0.52
N VAL A 7 -5.99 -8.63 -0.06
CA VAL A 7 -5.43 -9.96 0.12
C VAL A 7 -4.16 -9.85 0.95
N GLU A 8 -4.10 -10.59 2.05
CA GLU A 8 -2.92 -10.71 2.89
C GLU A 8 -2.17 -11.99 2.53
N ILE A 9 -0.85 -11.87 2.34
CA ILE A 9 0.04 -13.00 2.06
C ILE A 9 1.14 -12.98 3.11
N SER A 10 1.19 -14.02 3.94
CA SER A 10 2.27 -14.23 4.90
C SER A 10 3.26 -15.26 4.37
N CYS A 11 4.54 -14.91 4.30
CA CYS A 11 5.63 -15.83 3.96
C CYS A 11 6.71 -15.72 5.03
N GLU A 12 6.94 -16.82 5.75
CA GLU A 12 7.82 -16.86 6.93
C GLU A 12 7.48 -15.72 7.90
N ASN A 13 8.43 -14.81 8.13
CA ASN A 13 8.28 -13.67 9.01
C ASN A 13 7.89 -12.37 8.27
N THR A 14 7.59 -12.45 6.98
CA THR A 14 7.20 -11.32 6.14
C THR A 14 5.71 -11.36 5.83
N ARG A 15 5.07 -10.20 5.76
CA ARG A 15 3.66 -10.08 5.35
C ARG A 15 3.55 -9.08 4.22
N PHE A 16 2.67 -9.38 3.29
CA PHE A 16 2.35 -8.54 2.16
C PHE A 16 0.85 -8.28 2.13
N LEU A 17 0.48 -7.04 1.85
CA LEU A 17 -0.91 -6.66 1.65
C LEU A 17 -1.08 -6.24 0.19
N ILE A 18 -1.80 -7.04 -0.58
CA ILE A 18 -2.17 -6.67 -1.94
C ILE A 18 -3.51 -5.95 -1.88
N THR A 19 -3.50 -4.69 -2.32
CA THR A 19 -4.70 -3.86 -2.42
C THR A 19 -4.64 -3.05 -3.69
N HIS A 20 -5.80 -2.79 -4.28
CA HIS A 20 -5.91 -1.89 -5.41
C HIS A 20 -5.46 -0.46 -5.06
N ASN A 21 -5.04 0.26 -6.09
CA ASN A 21 -4.69 1.67 -6.08
C ASN A 21 -5.84 2.56 -5.54
N PRO A 22 -5.61 3.48 -4.58
CA PRO A 22 -6.65 4.38 -4.12
C PRO A 22 -7.11 5.33 -5.23
N THR A 23 -8.38 5.72 -5.19
CA THR A 23 -8.91 6.86 -5.96
C THR A 23 -8.80 8.13 -5.13
N ASN A 24 -8.85 9.31 -5.76
CA ASN A 24 -8.85 10.60 -5.06
C ASN A 24 -9.90 10.68 -3.92
N ALA A 25 -11.09 10.08 -4.12
CA ALA A 25 -12.14 10.04 -3.10
C ALA A 25 -11.80 9.17 -1.89
N THR A 26 -10.98 8.13 -2.07
CA THR A 26 -10.61 7.15 -1.03
C THR A 26 -9.23 7.41 -0.42
N LEU A 27 -8.48 8.37 -0.95
CA LEU A 27 -7.09 8.64 -0.60
C LEU A 27 -6.94 9.05 0.86
N ASN A 28 -7.86 9.87 1.38
CA ASN A 28 -7.82 10.29 2.79
C ASN A 28 -7.97 9.12 3.78
N LYS A 29 -8.68 8.05 3.40
CA LYS A 29 -8.89 6.85 4.23
C LYS A 29 -7.84 5.77 3.97
N PHE A 30 -7.00 5.96 2.95
CA PHE A 30 -6.03 4.97 2.55
C PHE A 30 -4.92 4.79 3.60
N PRO A 31 -4.30 5.86 4.15
CA PRO A 31 -3.32 5.71 5.23
C PRO A 31 -3.88 5.04 6.49
N GLU A 32 -5.12 5.36 6.88
CA GLU A 32 -5.78 4.71 8.03
C GLU A 32 -5.91 3.19 7.82
N LYS A 33 -6.26 2.78 6.60
CA LYS A 33 -6.34 1.37 6.23
C LYS A 33 -4.96 0.71 6.31
N LEU A 34 -3.92 1.35 5.80
CA LEU A 34 -2.54 0.84 5.86
C LEU A 34 -2.06 0.66 7.31
N LYS A 35 -2.34 1.64 8.17
CA LYS A 35 -2.05 1.57 9.60
C LYS A 35 -2.79 0.44 10.30
N LYS A 36 -4.04 0.17 9.93
CA LYS A 36 -4.80 -0.97 10.46
C LYS A 36 -4.09 -2.30 10.21
N TYR A 37 -3.47 -2.45 9.03
CA TYR A 37 -2.71 -3.65 8.70
C TYR A 37 -1.28 -3.64 9.24
N ARG A 38 -0.77 -2.47 9.69
CA ARG A 38 0.60 -2.20 10.17
C ARG A 38 1.64 -2.07 9.05
N VAL A 39 1.18 -1.68 7.86
CA VAL A 39 2.05 -1.47 6.70
C VAL A 39 3.01 -0.32 6.96
N THR A 40 4.30 -0.62 6.95
CA THR A 40 5.39 0.35 7.08
C THR A 40 5.90 0.84 5.73
N THR A 41 5.87 -0.03 4.72
CA THR A 41 6.41 0.23 3.40
C THR A 41 5.35 0.07 2.31
N LEU A 42 5.16 1.12 1.51
CA LEU A 42 4.25 1.10 0.37
C LEU A 42 5.05 0.96 -0.94
N VAL A 43 4.80 -0.09 -1.74
CA VAL A 43 5.37 -0.19 -3.09
C VAL A 43 4.26 0.04 -4.11
N ARG A 44 4.42 1.06 -4.96
CA ARG A 44 3.58 1.23 -6.13
C ARG A 44 4.26 0.55 -7.30
N VAL A 45 3.50 -0.17 -8.09
CA VAL A 45 3.99 -0.62 -9.39
C VAL A 45 3.21 0.06 -10.51
N CYS A 46 1.97 0.50 -10.29
CA CYS A 46 1.27 1.28 -11.32
C CYS A 46 1.81 2.71 -11.42
N ASP A 47 1.42 3.40 -12.50
CA ASP A 47 1.58 4.84 -12.62
C ASP A 47 1.04 5.57 -11.38
N ALA A 48 1.76 6.61 -10.97
CA ALA A 48 1.40 7.42 -9.83
C ALA A 48 0.17 8.28 -10.16
N THR A 49 -1.02 7.77 -9.85
CA THR A 49 -2.28 8.52 -10.05
C THR A 49 -2.61 9.47 -8.90
N TYR A 50 -1.76 9.55 -7.87
CA TYR A 50 -1.96 10.37 -6.69
C TYR A 50 -0.67 10.78 -5.99
N ASP A 51 -0.74 11.88 -5.24
CA ASP A 51 0.40 12.43 -4.49
C ASP A 51 0.75 11.57 -3.26
N LYS A 52 2.06 11.38 -3.03
CA LYS A 52 2.58 10.51 -1.97
C LYS A 52 2.70 11.20 -0.60
N ALA A 53 2.71 12.54 -0.55
CA ALA A 53 2.83 13.32 0.67
C ALA A 53 1.84 12.92 1.79
N PRO A 54 0.54 12.67 1.52
CA PRO A 54 -0.40 12.24 2.56
C PRO A 54 -0.07 10.85 3.15
N VAL A 55 0.59 9.97 2.39
CA VAL A 55 1.01 8.64 2.87
C VAL A 55 2.32 8.75 3.64
N GLU A 56 3.28 9.52 3.13
CA GLU A 56 4.57 9.78 3.79
C GLU A 56 4.38 10.54 5.11
N LYS A 57 3.45 11.49 5.18
CA LYS A 57 3.11 12.22 6.41
C LYS A 57 2.61 11.31 7.54
N GLU A 58 2.00 10.19 7.18
CA GLU A 58 1.47 9.21 8.11
C GLU A 58 2.54 8.21 8.60
N GLY A 59 3.79 8.39 8.16
CA GLY A 59 4.95 7.58 8.54
C GLY A 59 5.16 6.33 7.67
N ILE A 60 4.49 6.26 6.52
CA ILE A 60 4.58 5.11 5.62
C ILE A 60 5.58 5.45 4.52
N HIS A 61 6.70 4.75 4.50
CA HIS A 61 7.74 4.99 3.51
C HIS A 61 7.32 4.41 2.16
N GLN A 62 7.20 5.27 1.17
CA GLN A 62 6.95 4.83 -0.18
C GLN A 62 8.29 4.49 -0.88
N LEU A 63 8.48 3.22 -1.24
CA LEU A 63 9.78 2.74 -1.71
C LEU A 63 9.99 2.91 -3.23
N PHE A 64 9.04 2.49 -4.08
CA PHE A 64 9.23 2.49 -5.54
C PHE A 64 7.93 2.69 -6.34
N SER A 65 8.08 3.11 -7.60
CA SER A 65 7.04 3.19 -8.65
C SER A 65 7.55 2.41 -9.87
N PHE A 66 7.30 1.10 -9.94
CA PHE A 66 7.79 0.22 -11.01
C PHE A 66 6.66 -0.06 -12.01
N GLY A 67 6.51 0.74 -13.08
CA GLY A 67 5.41 0.76 -14.08
C GLY A 67 4.78 -0.56 -14.58
N PHE A 68 4.26 -1.40 -13.67
CA PHE A 68 3.57 -2.66 -13.85
C PHE A 68 2.19 -2.57 -13.17
N ASN A 69 1.17 -3.19 -13.73
CA ASN A 69 -0.23 -2.86 -13.44
C ASN A 69 -0.83 -3.30 -12.07
N GLU A 70 -0.07 -3.61 -10.99
CA GLU A 70 -0.66 -4.07 -9.70
C GLU A 70 0.10 -3.77 -8.39
N VAL A 71 -0.34 -2.77 -7.61
CA VAL A 71 0.27 -2.34 -6.32
C VAL A 71 0.58 -3.51 -5.34
N LEU A 72 1.85 -3.67 -4.98
CA LEU A 72 2.33 -4.60 -3.95
C LEU A 72 2.66 -3.83 -2.67
N LEU A 73 2.02 -4.11 -1.53
CA LEU A 73 2.44 -3.49 -0.27
C LEU A 73 3.22 -4.50 0.54
N ALA A 74 4.44 -4.14 0.93
CA ALA A 74 5.32 -5.00 1.71
C ALA A 74 5.34 -4.49 3.16
N GLU A 75 4.95 -5.33 4.10
CA GLU A 75 5.25 -5.09 5.50
C GLU A 75 6.67 -5.60 5.77
N THR A 76 7.59 -4.68 6.04
CA THR A 76 8.89 -5.03 6.60
C THR A 76 8.81 -4.84 8.11
N ASN A 77 8.74 -5.94 8.87
CA ASN A 77 9.15 -5.96 10.26
C ASN A 77 9.58 -7.37 10.69
N LEU A 78 10.89 -7.59 10.67
CA LEU A 78 11.54 -8.30 11.79
C LEU A 78 12.61 -7.40 12.38
N THR A 79 12.23 -6.65 13.41
CA THR A 79 12.81 -6.74 14.76
C THR A 79 11.91 -6.01 15.72
#